data_AF-A0A543JG10-F1
#
_entry.id   AF-A0A543JG10-F1
#
_cell.length_a   1.000
_cell.length_b   1.000
_cell.length_c   1.000
_cell.angle_alpha   90.00
_cell.angle_beta   90.00
_cell.angle_gamma   90.00
#
_symmetry.space_group_name_H-M   'P 1'
#
loop_
_entity.id
_entity.type
_entity.pdbx_description
1 polymer ?
#
loop_
_entity_poly.entity_id
_entity_poly.type
_entity_poly.pdbx_seq_one_letter_code
_entity_poly.pdbx_strand_id
1 'polypeptide(L)'
;MSMSVRPAARRLLALGAAVALAATLSATARAQDAGSAAEVTTTDAPATTTTTTTEAPVTTTTGASTTATSESAAAQAAKLAISAAVVGGPFLVGERVPVEVTITNTGDADATTVKAGEYTLSGSYFSIDSAEWGDLHTWQGKGITVPAGESVTVTVHGEAQRWTGAVPVARFHLQLVNGWADSFDLTIPLVDPASATDDAAGLVYGDRNANGAPDAGEGIAGVNVNVYASGGEVLRTRTDAEGRFRFAGLPVSTYTLSIYEAPDGWVVEGGNTELTVDGSGSAANLVLRAVRPLSDRLTAAMRFTQDTYRVGDQAEVEVTLTNRGTEDVTGIKAGCDRSGGEGPELRDVDLGDMAWNASGVTVPAGETRTFTFTGSISEETAEHGAVSWPCDFGPGDGGPWGYPSANAWARVVGAGPGDSAMHFFHDRNDDYTSQPGEQVGDLVVGLADAISGKLVAKARTDADGRLKFVDIPAGPYEVRVYGAWKHYSNWPFVIYVGTCRHCQSELAVRVVPSDVVTPEEVAPGEPGTGGGVPTTTTAPAAAGAAGGGGLADTGASVLGLAGLGALALLGGLGAVLWSRRRTAG
;
A
#
# COMPACT_ATOMS: atom_id res chain seq x y z
N MET A 1 6.04 -22.89 -43.08
CA MET A 1 7.30 -23.46 -43.62
C MET A 1 8.14 -23.89 -42.43
N SER A 2 7.94 -25.10 -41.91
CA SER A 2 8.70 -26.33 -42.18
C SER A 2 10.23 -26.22 -42.02
N MET A 3 10.72 -26.87 -40.95
CA MET A 3 11.89 -27.78 -40.90
C MET A 3 13.31 -27.18 -41.14
N SER A 4 14.42 -27.62 -40.54
CA SER A 4 14.76 -28.89 -39.89
C SER A 4 16.19 -28.82 -39.30
N VAL A 5 16.41 -29.61 -38.23
CA VAL A 5 17.56 -30.52 -38.00
C VAL A 5 18.90 -30.01 -37.40
N ARG A 6 19.26 -30.70 -36.30
CA ARG A 6 20.51 -30.74 -35.48
C ARG A 6 21.70 -31.40 -36.23
N PRO A 7 22.95 -31.44 -35.71
CA PRO A 7 23.39 -32.49 -34.72
C PRO A 7 24.46 -32.02 -33.70
N ALA A 8 24.43 -32.41 -32.41
CA ALA A 8 25.04 -33.60 -31.76
C ALA A 8 26.60 -33.71 -31.76
N ALA A 9 27.22 -33.68 -30.57
CA ALA A 9 28.45 -34.45 -30.25
C ALA A 9 28.69 -34.57 -28.71
N ARG A 10 29.08 -35.78 -28.30
CA ARG A 10 29.31 -36.34 -26.94
C ARG A 10 30.78 -36.26 -26.48
N ARG A 11 31.01 -36.38 -25.15
CA ARG A 11 32.02 -37.18 -24.36
C ARG A 11 32.36 -36.41 -23.06
N LEU A 12 32.11 -36.81 -21.80
CA LEU A 12 32.06 -38.07 -21.02
C LEU A 12 33.44 -38.69 -20.68
N LEU A 13 33.80 -38.72 -19.38
CA LEU A 13 34.54 -39.73 -18.55
C LEU A 13 35.00 -39.05 -17.23
N ALA A 14 34.45 -39.35 -16.02
CA ALA A 14 34.64 -40.51 -15.11
C ALA A 14 36.02 -40.48 -14.39
N LEU A 15 36.29 -40.89 -13.14
CA LEU A 15 35.82 -41.88 -12.13
C LEU A 15 36.18 -41.32 -10.71
N GLY A 16 35.81 -41.84 -9.52
CA GLY A 16 35.23 -43.11 -9.02
C GLY A 16 35.10 -43.06 -7.47
N ALA A 17 34.11 -43.75 -6.88
CA ALA A 17 34.20 -44.90 -5.94
C ALA A 17 34.86 -44.63 -4.54
N ALA A 18 34.41 -45.11 -3.37
CA ALA A 18 33.35 -46.01 -2.91
C ALA A 18 33.33 -46.08 -1.34
N VAL A 19 32.42 -46.92 -0.78
CA VAL A 19 32.36 -47.55 0.58
C VAL A 19 31.53 -46.77 1.62
N ALA A 20 30.31 -47.14 2.09
CA ALA A 20 29.59 -48.38 2.51
C ALA A 20 29.61 -48.63 4.03
N LEU A 21 28.43 -48.69 4.71
CA LEU A 21 27.83 -49.89 5.34
C LEU A 21 26.62 -49.61 6.27
N ALA A 22 25.64 -50.53 6.18
CA ALA A 22 24.66 -51.01 7.20
C ALA A 22 23.57 -50.04 7.75
N ALA A 23 22.31 -50.43 7.97
CA ALA A 23 21.75 -51.76 8.24
C ALA A 23 20.31 -51.94 7.72
N THR A 24 20.04 -53.16 7.28
CA THR A 24 18.76 -53.82 6.97
C THR A 24 18.07 -54.37 8.22
N LEU A 25 16.73 -54.47 8.23
CA LEU A 25 15.92 -55.71 8.27
C LEU A 25 14.42 -55.32 8.37
N SER A 26 13.58 -55.63 7.38
CA SER A 26 12.78 -56.89 7.20
C SER A 26 11.51 -56.89 8.07
N ALA A 27 10.31 -57.11 7.56
CA ALA A 27 9.82 -58.33 6.88
C ALA A 27 8.41 -58.03 6.31
N THR A 28 8.13 -58.22 5.01
CA THR A 28 7.62 -59.45 4.33
C THR A 28 6.34 -60.01 4.94
N ALA A 29 5.32 -60.48 4.23
CA ALA A 29 4.97 -60.66 2.82
C ALA A 29 3.49 -61.18 2.85
N ARG A 30 2.76 -61.63 1.83
CA ARG A 30 3.05 -62.20 0.50
C ARG A 30 1.69 -62.40 -0.19
N ALA A 31 1.66 -62.33 -1.52
CA ALA A 31 1.30 -63.43 -2.45
C ALA A 31 -0.07 -63.16 -3.08
N GLN A 32 -0.37 -63.41 -4.35
CA GLN A 32 0.23 -64.03 -5.56
C GLN A 32 -0.85 -63.78 -6.65
N ASP A 33 -0.72 -63.85 -7.97
CA ASP A 33 0.23 -64.37 -8.96
C ASP A 33 -0.17 -63.65 -10.28
N ALA A 34 0.74 -63.10 -11.07
CA ALA A 34 1.33 -63.71 -12.28
C ALA A 34 0.37 -63.98 -13.45
N GLY A 35 0.67 -63.42 -14.63
CA GLY A 35 0.09 -63.84 -15.91
C GLY A 35 0.24 -62.82 -17.05
N SER A 36 1.34 -62.93 -17.78
CA SER A 36 1.77 -62.05 -18.88
C SER A 36 1.06 -62.28 -20.22
N ALA A 37 0.82 -61.18 -20.93
CA ALA A 37 0.89 -60.92 -22.39
C ALA A 37 0.19 -61.83 -23.41
N ALA A 38 -0.61 -61.22 -24.30
CA ALA A 38 -0.28 -61.14 -25.73
C ALA A 38 -1.23 -60.16 -26.47
N GLU A 39 -0.64 -59.50 -27.46
CA GLU A 39 -1.15 -58.49 -28.38
C GLU A 39 -1.95 -59.10 -29.55
N VAL A 40 -2.73 -58.25 -30.24
CA VAL A 40 -2.93 -58.16 -31.72
C VAL A 40 -4.40 -57.91 -32.14
N THR A 41 -4.49 -56.83 -32.92
CA THR A 41 -5.53 -56.17 -33.74
C THR A 41 -6.57 -56.99 -34.51
N THR A 42 -7.76 -56.41 -34.74
CA THR A 42 -8.39 -56.02 -36.05
C THR A 42 -9.88 -55.64 -35.83
N THR A 43 -10.32 -54.43 -36.14
CA THR A 43 -10.90 -53.91 -37.42
C THR A 43 -12.36 -54.32 -37.71
N ASP A 44 -13.25 -53.38 -37.38
CA ASP A 44 -14.32 -52.74 -38.19
C ASP A 44 -15.55 -53.50 -38.78
N ALA A 45 -16.69 -52.84 -38.54
CA ALA A 45 -18.00 -52.74 -39.23
C ALA A 45 -18.79 -53.98 -39.74
N PRO A 46 -20.12 -54.00 -39.51
CA PRO A 46 -21.08 -54.66 -40.39
C PRO A 46 -22.00 -53.66 -41.12
N ALA A 47 -22.40 -54.01 -42.34
CA ALA A 47 -23.49 -53.37 -43.04
C ALA A 47 -24.39 -54.40 -43.76
N THR A 48 -25.69 -54.12 -43.70
CA THR A 48 -26.75 -54.41 -44.68
C THR A 48 -27.59 -55.69 -44.55
N THR A 49 -28.77 -55.50 -43.94
CA THR A 49 -30.14 -55.71 -44.45
C THR A 49 -30.42 -56.83 -45.46
N THR A 50 -31.46 -57.65 -45.19
CA THR A 50 -32.60 -57.85 -46.13
C THR A 50 -33.84 -58.39 -45.38
N THR A 51 -34.97 -57.73 -45.64
CA THR A 51 -36.38 -58.00 -45.32
C THR A 51 -37.00 -59.19 -46.07
N THR A 52 -37.97 -59.89 -45.46
CA THR A 52 -39.18 -60.37 -46.16
C THR A 52 -40.39 -60.49 -45.23
N THR A 53 -41.51 -59.96 -45.71
CA THR A 53 -42.88 -59.89 -45.17
C THR A 53 -43.67 -61.19 -45.35
N THR A 54 -44.60 -61.52 -44.45
CA THR A 54 -45.86 -62.26 -44.76
C THR A 54 -46.96 -61.94 -43.73
N GLU A 55 -48.19 -61.92 -44.21
CA GLU A 55 -49.43 -61.30 -43.73
C GLU A 55 -50.27 -62.18 -42.76
N ALA A 56 -51.28 -61.54 -42.16
CA ALA A 56 -52.15 -61.95 -41.05
C ALA A 56 -53.16 -63.11 -41.33
N PRO A 57 -53.97 -63.50 -40.32
CA PRO A 57 -55.34 -62.95 -40.31
C PRO A 57 -55.93 -62.61 -38.91
N VAL A 58 -57.09 -61.98 -39.00
CA VAL A 58 -57.92 -61.27 -38.00
C VAL A 58 -58.64 -62.21 -37.01
N THR A 59 -58.78 -61.79 -35.75
CA THR A 59 -59.97 -62.11 -34.94
C THR A 59 -60.26 -60.96 -33.97
N THR A 60 -61.46 -60.39 -34.07
CA THR A 60 -62.07 -59.45 -33.13
C THR A 60 -62.68 -60.22 -31.95
N THR A 61 -62.46 -59.79 -30.71
CA THR A 61 -63.50 -59.70 -29.67
C THR A 61 -63.06 -58.76 -28.54
N THR A 62 -64.01 -57.89 -28.22
CA THR A 62 -64.12 -56.85 -27.22
C THR A 62 -63.95 -57.34 -25.77
N GLY A 63 -63.29 -56.55 -24.92
CA GLY A 63 -63.24 -56.76 -23.48
C GLY A 63 -62.30 -55.76 -22.81
N ALA A 64 -62.86 -54.68 -22.25
CA ALA A 64 -62.12 -53.64 -21.57
C ALA A 64 -61.56 -54.10 -20.21
N SER A 65 -60.47 -53.43 -19.83
CA SER A 65 -60.00 -53.18 -18.46
C SER A 65 -59.09 -54.22 -17.80
N THR A 66 -57.78 -54.03 -18.00
CA THR A 66 -56.81 -54.11 -16.90
C THR A 66 -55.90 -52.89 -16.94
N THR A 67 -56.03 -52.09 -15.90
CA THR A 67 -55.15 -51.01 -15.48
C THR A 67 -53.70 -51.50 -15.47
N ALA A 68 -52.90 -51.08 -16.46
CA ALA A 68 -51.46 -51.05 -16.34
C ALA A 68 -51.08 -49.57 -16.18
N THR A 69 -50.91 -49.25 -14.90
CA THR A 69 -50.36 -48.03 -14.32
C THR A 69 -49.40 -47.36 -15.29
N SER A 70 -49.76 -46.14 -15.70
CA SER A 70 -48.82 -45.10 -16.07
C SER A 70 -47.87 -44.90 -14.88
N GLU A 71 -46.79 -45.67 -14.83
CA GLU A 71 -45.62 -45.35 -14.02
C GLU A 71 -44.99 -44.14 -14.69
N SER A 72 -45.49 -42.99 -14.25
CA SER A 72 -44.92 -41.66 -14.39
C SER A 72 -43.41 -41.74 -14.59
N ALA A 73 -42.91 -41.24 -15.71
CA ALA A 73 -41.57 -40.69 -15.80
C ALA A 73 -41.45 -39.63 -14.70
N ALA A 74 -41.01 -40.02 -13.50
CA ALA A 74 -40.64 -39.09 -12.45
C ALA A 74 -39.52 -38.23 -13.04
N ALA A 75 -39.73 -36.92 -13.09
CA ALA A 75 -38.75 -35.97 -13.58
C ALA A 75 -37.41 -36.21 -12.86
N GLN A 76 -36.34 -36.51 -13.61
CA GLN A 76 -35.00 -36.52 -13.04
C GLN A 76 -34.71 -35.12 -12.49
N ALA A 77 -34.42 -35.02 -11.19
CA ALA A 77 -34.14 -33.78 -10.53
C ALA A 77 -32.83 -33.91 -9.74
N ALA A 78 -31.95 -32.92 -9.88
CA ALA A 78 -30.79 -32.79 -9.02
C ALA A 78 -31.24 -32.61 -7.56
N LYS A 79 -30.53 -33.25 -6.63
CA LYS A 79 -30.81 -33.15 -5.19
C LYS A 79 -29.51 -32.93 -4.44
N LEU A 80 -29.22 -31.66 -4.19
CA LEU A 80 -28.00 -31.22 -3.52
C LEU A 80 -28.13 -31.27 -2.01
N ALA A 81 -27.05 -31.63 -1.36
CA ALA A 81 -26.82 -31.47 0.06
C ALA A 81 -25.45 -30.84 0.29
N ILE A 82 -25.32 -29.99 1.30
CA ILE A 82 -24.04 -29.41 1.75
C ILE A 82 -23.68 -29.91 3.14
N SER A 83 -22.40 -30.17 3.33
CA SER A 83 -21.80 -30.38 4.65
C SER A 83 -20.50 -29.60 4.72
N ALA A 84 -20.13 -29.19 5.93
CA ALA A 84 -18.88 -28.50 6.17
C ALA A 84 -18.24 -29.00 7.47
N ALA A 85 -16.92 -29.09 7.50
CA ALA A 85 -16.16 -29.49 8.68
C ALA A 85 -14.88 -28.65 8.78
N VAL A 86 -14.56 -28.23 9.99
CA VAL A 86 -13.28 -27.57 10.27
C VAL A 86 -12.16 -28.62 10.34
N VAL A 87 -11.04 -28.35 9.67
CA VAL A 87 -9.88 -29.27 9.66
C VAL A 87 -8.89 -28.87 10.76
N GLY A 88 -8.93 -29.55 11.90
CA GLY A 88 -8.06 -29.28 13.05
C GLY A 88 -8.68 -28.32 14.08
N GLY A 89 -7.82 -27.61 14.82
CA GLY A 89 -8.22 -26.65 15.87
C GLY A 89 -8.11 -27.17 17.31
N PRO A 90 -8.50 -26.35 18.30
CA PRO A 90 -9.08 -25.01 18.16
C PRO A 90 -8.09 -23.97 17.62
N PHE A 91 -8.59 -22.89 17.03
CA PHE A 91 -7.81 -21.82 16.39
C PHE A 91 -7.83 -20.54 17.22
N LEU A 92 -6.81 -19.69 17.08
CA LEU A 92 -6.82 -18.36 17.68
C LEU A 92 -7.75 -17.41 16.91
N VAL A 93 -8.22 -16.36 17.58
CA VAL A 93 -8.89 -15.25 16.91
C VAL A 93 -7.90 -14.57 15.96
N GLY A 94 -8.35 -14.32 14.72
CA GLY A 94 -7.54 -13.81 13.61
C GLY A 94 -6.64 -14.84 12.92
N GLU A 95 -6.67 -16.11 13.33
CA GLU A 95 -6.00 -17.20 12.59
C GLU A 95 -6.87 -17.66 11.40
N ARG A 96 -6.21 -18.11 10.31
CA ARG A 96 -6.89 -18.70 9.15
C ARG A 96 -7.39 -20.11 9.48
N VAL A 97 -8.70 -20.30 9.41
CA VAL A 97 -9.40 -21.55 9.70
C VAL A 97 -9.72 -22.31 8.41
N PRO A 98 -9.10 -23.48 8.16
CA PRO A 98 -9.46 -24.33 7.03
C PRO A 98 -10.79 -25.04 7.26
N VAL A 99 -11.69 -24.94 6.29
CA VAL A 99 -13.00 -25.59 6.28
C VAL A 99 -13.12 -26.44 5.01
N GLU A 100 -13.32 -27.74 5.18
CA GLU A 100 -13.69 -28.65 4.10
C GLU A 100 -15.20 -28.57 3.87
N VAL A 101 -15.60 -28.10 2.69
CA VAL A 101 -16.99 -28.00 2.25
C VAL A 101 -17.24 -29.08 1.22
N THR A 102 -18.18 -29.97 1.50
CA THR A 102 -18.56 -31.07 0.60
C THR A 102 -19.98 -30.86 0.12
N ILE A 103 -20.13 -30.86 -1.21
CA ILE A 103 -21.40 -30.74 -1.92
C ILE A 103 -21.69 -32.09 -2.56
N THR A 104 -22.80 -32.73 -2.17
CA THR A 104 -23.20 -34.04 -2.68
C THR A 104 -24.47 -33.91 -3.50
N ASN A 105 -24.48 -34.43 -4.72
CA ASN A 105 -25.69 -34.57 -5.52
C ASN A 105 -26.22 -36.01 -5.41
N THR A 106 -27.28 -36.19 -4.62
CA THR A 106 -27.96 -37.48 -4.45
C THR A 106 -29.09 -37.72 -5.45
N GLY A 107 -29.27 -36.79 -6.40
CA GLY A 107 -30.28 -36.89 -7.44
C GLY A 107 -29.79 -37.62 -8.67
N ASP A 108 -30.73 -37.90 -9.57
CA ASP A 108 -30.50 -38.68 -10.80
C ASP A 108 -30.19 -37.78 -12.03
N ALA A 109 -29.94 -36.49 -11.81
CA ALA A 109 -29.54 -35.52 -12.84
C ALA A 109 -28.41 -34.62 -12.34
N ASP A 110 -27.56 -34.19 -13.26
CA ASP A 110 -26.47 -33.25 -12.99
C ASP A 110 -27.02 -31.91 -12.48
N ALA A 111 -26.41 -31.41 -11.41
CA ALA A 111 -26.67 -30.06 -10.92
C ALA A 111 -25.66 -29.12 -11.59
N THR A 112 -26.13 -28.26 -12.49
CA THR A 112 -25.27 -27.25 -13.14
C THR A 112 -25.38 -25.91 -12.42
N THR A 113 -24.36 -25.06 -12.54
CA THR A 113 -24.32 -23.71 -11.96
C THR A 113 -24.50 -23.66 -10.44
N VAL A 114 -24.03 -24.70 -9.74
CA VAL A 114 -24.05 -24.77 -8.28
C VAL A 114 -23.10 -23.72 -7.72
N LYS A 115 -23.61 -22.91 -6.79
CA LYS A 115 -22.82 -21.91 -6.07
C LYS A 115 -22.92 -22.15 -4.56
N ALA A 116 -21.91 -21.71 -3.84
CA ALA A 116 -21.81 -21.80 -2.40
C ALA A 116 -21.28 -20.50 -1.80
N GLY A 117 -21.63 -20.27 -0.54
CA GLY A 117 -21.06 -19.20 0.27
C GLY A 117 -21.37 -19.41 1.74
N GLU A 118 -20.91 -18.48 2.57
CA GLU A 118 -21.15 -18.47 3.99
C GLU A 118 -21.71 -17.13 4.48
N TYR A 119 -22.32 -17.14 5.65
CA TYR A 119 -22.51 -15.95 6.47
C TYR A 119 -22.59 -16.33 7.94
N THR A 120 -22.23 -15.40 8.83
CA THR A 120 -22.33 -15.62 10.27
C THR A 120 -23.78 -15.52 10.75
N LEU A 121 -24.26 -16.52 11.49
CA LEU A 121 -25.57 -16.53 12.14
C LEU A 121 -25.53 -15.91 13.54
N SER A 122 -24.50 -16.24 14.31
CA SER A 122 -24.34 -15.82 15.70
C SER A 122 -22.90 -15.91 16.17
N GLY A 123 -22.60 -15.25 17.27
CA GLY A 123 -21.25 -15.19 17.84
C GLY A 123 -20.37 -14.17 17.12
N SER A 124 -19.07 -14.38 17.18
CA SER A 124 -18.09 -13.53 16.50
C SER A 124 -18.29 -13.54 14.97
N TYR A 125 -17.87 -12.47 14.29
CA TYR A 125 -17.99 -12.43 12.83
C TYR A 125 -16.93 -13.32 12.20
N PHE A 126 -17.36 -14.28 11.38
CA PHE A 126 -16.53 -15.17 10.59
C PHE A 126 -16.84 -14.97 9.11
N SER A 127 -15.79 -14.84 8.30
CA SER A 127 -15.90 -14.66 6.86
C SER A 127 -14.83 -15.42 6.10
N ILE A 128 -15.15 -15.83 4.89
CA ILE A 128 -14.27 -16.45 3.92
C ILE A 128 -14.14 -15.48 2.74
N ASP A 129 -12.91 -15.20 2.30
CA ASP A 129 -12.70 -14.32 1.16
C ASP A 129 -13.33 -14.91 -0.12
N SER A 130 -13.94 -14.07 -0.94
CA SER A 130 -14.57 -14.48 -2.20
C SER A 130 -13.63 -15.25 -3.14
N ALA A 131 -12.33 -14.98 -3.10
CA ALA A 131 -11.32 -15.66 -3.90
C ALA A 131 -11.12 -17.13 -3.49
N GLU A 132 -11.31 -17.47 -2.21
CA GLU A 132 -11.21 -18.85 -1.71
C GLU A 132 -12.28 -19.76 -2.32
N TRP A 133 -13.44 -19.19 -2.65
CA TRP A 133 -14.54 -19.90 -3.29
C TRP A 133 -14.34 -20.12 -4.79
N GLY A 134 -13.55 -19.28 -5.47
CA GLY A 134 -13.36 -19.36 -6.93
C GLY A 134 -14.69 -19.38 -7.70
N ASP A 135 -14.84 -20.34 -8.62
CA ASP A 135 -16.06 -20.48 -9.44
C ASP A 135 -17.32 -20.83 -8.62
N LEU A 136 -17.18 -21.35 -7.39
CA LEU A 136 -18.32 -21.62 -6.51
C LEU A 136 -18.93 -20.35 -5.91
N HIS A 137 -18.25 -19.21 -5.90
CA HIS A 137 -18.71 -18.01 -5.20
C HIS A 137 -20.10 -17.54 -5.67
N THR A 138 -20.97 -17.16 -4.73
CA THR A 138 -22.38 -16.77 -5.03
C THR A 138 -22.48 -15.59 -6.00
N TRP A 139 -21.66 -14.55 -5.82
CA TRP A 139 -21.75 -13.32 -6.61
C TRP A 139 -20.90 -13.35 -7.88
N GLN A 140 -19.62 -13.68 -7.75
CA GLN A 140 -18.64 -13.56 -8.85
C GLN A 140 -18.35 -14.88 -9.55
N GLY A 141 -18.64 -16.02 -8.90
CA GLY A 141 -18.38 -17.34 -9.46
C GLY A 141 -19.31 -17.67 -10.61
N LYS A 142 -18.83 -18.46 -11.57
CA LYS A 142 -19.65 -18.97 -12.69
C LYS A 142 -20.58 -20.11 -12.27
N GLY A 143 -20.37 -20.67 -11.08
CA GLY A 143 -20.97 -21.91 -10.61
C GLY A 143 -20.29 -23.14 -11.20
N ILE A 144 -20.38 -24.27 -10.50
CA ILE A 144 -19.81 -25.55 -10.93
C ILE A 144 -20.90 -26.54 -11.34
N THR A 145 -20.49 -27.64 -11.96
CA THR A 145 -21.37 -28.80 -12.17
C THR A 145 -21.04 -29.88 -11.14
N VAL A 146 -22.05 -30.38 -10.44
CA VAL A 146 -21.95 -31.55 -9.57
C VAL A 146 -22.72 -32.71 -10.23
N PRO A 147 -22.03 -33.71 -10.79
CA PRO A 147 -22.68 -34.81 -11.50
C PRO A 147 -23.66 -35.59 -10.63
N ALA A 148 -24.65 -36.23 -11.25
CA ALA A 148 -25.60 -37.11 -10.57
C ALA A 148 -24.87 -38.21 -9.78
N GLY A 149 -25.20 -38.36 -8.49
CA GLY A 149 -24.59 -39.36 -7.61
C GLY A 149 -23.18 -39.03 -7.10
N GLU A 150 -22.58 -37.90 -7.49
CA GLU A 150 -21.21 -37.54 -7.11
C GLU A 150 -21.14 -36.50 -5.99
N SER A 151 -19.93 -36.33 -5.44
CA SER A 151 -19.60 -35.28 -4.47
C SER A 151 -18.38 -34.49 -4.91
N VAL A 152 -18.43 -33.19 -4.66
CA VAL A 152 -17.29 -32.27 -4.85
C VAL A 152 -16.92 -31.72 -3.48
N THR A 153 -15.64 -31.82 -3.13
CA THR A 153 -15.09 -31.25 -1.89
C THR A 153 -14.10 -30.15 -2.24
N VAL A 154 -14.23 -29.02 -1.54
CA VAL A 154 -13.29 -27.89 -1.62
C VAL A 154 -12.84 -27.52 -0.23
N THR A 155 -11.60 -27.07 -0.11
CA THR A 155 -11.07 -26.49 1.13
C THR A 155 -11.03 -24.98 0.97
N VAL A 156 -11.75 -24.28 1.84
CA VAL A 156 -11.79 -22.81 1.90
C VAL A 156 -11.23 -22.36 3.24
N HIS A 157 -10.62 -21.18 3.28
CA HIS A 157 -10.06 -20.64 4.52
C HIS A 157 -10.81 -19.40 4.95
N GLY A 158 -11.43 -19.45 6.13
CA GLY A 158 -12.08 -18.29 6.73
C GLY A 158 -11.34 -17.79 7.95
N GLU A 159 -11.77 -16.66 8.49
CA GLU A 159 -11.15 -16.05 9.66
C GLU A 159 -12.19 -15.28 10.48
N ALA A 160 -11.90 -15.14 11.78
CA ALA A 160 -12.63 -14.28 12.67
C ALA A 160 -11.71 -13.18 13.19
N GLN A 161 -11.79 -11.99 12.59
CA GLN A 161 -10.93 -10.84 12.89
C GLN A 161 -11.26 -10.15 14.23
N ARG A 162 -12.43 -10.42 14.82
CA ARG A 162 -12.88 -9.77 16.06
C ARG A 162 -13.57 -10.76 16.97
N TRP A 163 -13.21 -10.75 18.25
CA TRP A 163 -13.90 -11.50 19.29
C TRP A 163 -15.05 -10.70 19.90
N THR A 164 -16.25 -11.28 19.93
CA THR A 164 -17.45 -10.66 20.53
C THR A 164 -17.91 -11.37 21.80
N GLY A 165 -17.09 -12.28 22.34
CA GLY A 165 -17.40 -13.06 23.55
C GLY A 165 -18.00 -14.45 23.30
N ALA A 166 -18.15 -14.86 22.03
CA ALA A 166 -18.65 -16.19 21.69
C ALA A 166 -18.06 -16.71 20.37
N VAL A 167 -17.87 -18.02 20.29
CA VAL A 167 -17.46 -18.72 19.07
C VAL A 167 -18.51 -18.51 17.96
N PRO A 168 -18.08 -18.36 16.69
CA PRO A 168 -19.00 -18.08 15.61
C PRO A 168 -19.73 -19.36 15.16
N VAL A 169 -20.98 -19.19 14.76
CA VAL A 169 -21.75 -20.21 14.03
C VAL A 169 -22.00 -19.66 12.63
N ALA A 170 -21.38 -20.28 11.63
CA ALA A 170 -21.48 -19.89 10.23
C ALA A 170 -22.46 -20.80 9.49
N ARG A 171 -23.33 -20.20 8.66
CA ARG A 171 -24.20 -20.94 7.74
C ARG A 171 -23.56 -21.02 6.37
N PHE A 172 -23.15 -22.23 6.02
CA PHE A 172 -22.78 -22.60 4.67
C PHE A 172 -24.05 -22.87 3.88
N HIS A 173 -24.12 -22.39 2.65
CA HIS A 173 -25.33 -22.51 1.86
C HIS A 173 -25.07 -22.72 0.38
N LEU A 174 -26.01 -23.40 -0.27
CA LEU A 174 -26.01 -23.63 -1.70
C LEU A 174 -27.08 -22.83 -2.41
N GLN A 175 -26.72 -22.28 -3.55
CA GLN A 175 -27.62 -21.59 -4.46
C GLN A 175 -27.59 -22.25 -5.84
N LEU A 176 -28.78 -22.38 -6.42
CA LEU A 176 -29.02 -22.67 -7.83
C LEU A 176 -29.64 -21.43 -8.48
N VAL A 177 -29.72 -21.41 -9.81
CA VAL A 177 -30.33 -20.31 -10.60
C VAL A 177 -31.72 -19.93 -10.10
N ASN A 178 -32.46 -20.88 -9.52
CA ASN A 178 -33.85 -20.71 -9.10
C ASN A 178 -34.04 -20.59 -7.57
N GLY A 179 -32.97 -20.43 -6.78
CA GLY A 179 -33.06 -20.19 -5.34
C GLY A 179 -32.11 -21.04 -4.49
N TRP A 180 -32.39 -21.08 -3.19
CA TRP A 180 -31.62 -21.83 -2.19
C TRP A 180 -31.87 -23.33 -2.34
N ALA A 181 -30.79 -24.11 -2.34
CA ALA A 181 -30.87 -25.57 -2.47
C ALA A 181 -30.77 -26.27 -1.12
N ASP A 182 -29.75 -25.94 -0.32
CA ASP A 182 -29.53 -26.52 1.00
C ASP A 182 -28.65 -25.59 1.85
N SER A 183 -28.59 -25.83 3.16
CA SER A 183 -27.71 -25.11 4.08
C SER A 183 -27.26 -25.96 5.25
N PHE A 184 -26.05 -25.69 5.74
CA PHE A 184 -25.43 -26.38 6.87
C PHE A 184 -24.84 -25.36 7.85
N ASP A 185 -25.17 -25.52 9.14
CA ASP A 185 -24.66 -24.66 10.20
C ASP A 185 -23.43 -25.31 10.85
N LEU A 186 -22.31 -24.59 10.87
CA LEU A 186 -21.05 -25.05 11.41
C LEU A 186 -20.58 -24.11 12.54
N THR A 187 -20.28 -24.68 13.70
CA THR A 187 -19.60 -23.93 14.78
C THR A 187 -18.10 -23.94 14.53
N ILE A 188 -17.47 -22.77 14.50
CA ILE A 188 -16.01 -22.67 14.30
C ILE A 188 -15.32 -22.70 15.67
N PRO A 189 -14.41 -23.65 15.92
CA PRO A 189 -13.77 -23.81 17.23
C PRO A 189 -12.66 -22.79 17.41
N LEU A 190 -12.98 -21.64 18.02
CA LEU A 190 -11.99 -20.63 18.41
C LEU A 190 -11.65 -20.73 19.89
N VAL A 191 -10.40 -20.42 20.23
CA VAL A 191 -9.94 -20.22 21.61
C VAL A 191 -10.45 -18.86 22.10
N ASP A 192 -11.06 -18.82 23.29
CA ASP A 192 -11.42 -17.56 23.93
C ASP A 192 -10.13 -16.80 24.30
N PRO A 193 -9.90 -15.58 23.79
CA PRO A 193 -8.69 -14.81 24.09
C PRO A 193 -8.46 -14.59 25.59
N ALA A 194 -9.53 -14.53 26.39
CA ALA A 194 -9.42 -14.36 27.84
C ALA A 194 -9.05 -15.64 28.60
N SER A 195 -8.94 -16.79 27.93
CA SER A 195 -8.67 -18.08 28.58
C SER A 195 -7.23 -18.23 29.10
N ALA A 196 -6.29 -17.48 28.52
CA ALA A 196 -4.89 -17.47 28.90
C ALA A 196 -4.25 -16.14 28.47
N THR A 197 -3.07 -15.86 29.02
CA THR A 197 -2.24 -14.72 28.62
C THR A 197 -0.80 -15.17 28.43
N ASP A 198 -0.08 -14.49 27.54
CA ASP A 198 1.34 -14.70 27.28
C ASP A 198 2.04 -13.36 27.01
N ASP A 199 3.36 -13.39 26.93
CA ASP A 199 4.17 -12.20 26.71
C ASP A 199 4.74 -12.18 25.28
N ALA A 200 4.69 -11.02 24.63
CA ALA A 200 5.42 -10.77 23.39
C ALA A 200 6.65 -9.93 23.69
N ALA A 201 7.84 -10.43 23.39
CA ALA A 201 9.08 -9.76 23.70
C ALA A 201 10.15 -10.06 22.65
N GLY A 202 11.15 -9.18 22.57
CA GLY A 202 12.19 -9.35 21.58
C GLY A 202 13.33 -8.34 21.68
N LEU A 203 14.20 -8.41 20.69
CA LEU A 203 15.36 -7.56 20.47
C LEU A 203 15.28 -6.93 19.08
N VAL A 204 15.44 -5.62 19.00
CA VAL A 204 15.70 -4.89 17.75
C VAL A 204 17.18 -4.52 17.73
N TYR A 205 17.90 -4.96 16.70
CA TYR A 205 19.34 -4.68 16.57
C TYR A 205 19.67 -4.14 15.17
N GLY A 206 20.61 -3.20 15.11
CA GLY A 206 21.15 -2.68 13.86
C GLY A 206 22.36 -3.49 13.43
N ASP A 207 22.19 -4.30 12.39
CA ASP A 207 23.23 -5.18 11.83
C ASP A 207 24.27 -4.36 11.07
N ARG A 208 25.25 -3.80 11.81
CA ARG A 208 26.24 -2.86 11.25
C ARG A 208 27.32 -3.58 10.46
N ASN A 209 27.62 -4.82 10.83
CA ASN A 209 28.66 -5.62 10.21
C ASN A 209 28.12 -6.57 9.13
N ALA A 210 26.81 -6.57 8.89
CA ALA A 210 26.09 -7.35 7.90
C ALA A 210 26.24 -8.87 8.09
N ASN A 211 26.40 -9.35 9.33
CA ASN A 211 26.56 -10.77 9.63
C ASN A 211 25.22 -11.50 9.87
N GLY A 212 24.10 -10.77 9.94
CA GLY A 212 22.78 -11.34 10.15
C GLY A 212 22.50 -11.84 11.56
N ALA A 213 23.31 -11.47 12.55
CA ALA A 213 23.17 -11.88 13.94
C ALA A 213 23.35 -10.70 14.91
N PRO A 214 22.63 -10.67 16.05
CA PRO A 214 22.80 -9.59 17.01
C PRO A 214 24.15 -9.68 17.73
N ASP A 215 24.97 -8.64 17.61
CA ASP A 215 26.21 -8.50 18.37
C ASP A 215 26.08 -7.55 19.58
N ALA A 216 27.06 -7.63 20.48
CA ALA A 216 27.14 -6.75 21.63
C ALA A 216 27.26 -5.28 21.19
N GLY A 217 26.33 -4.43 21.66
CA GLY A 217 26.26 -3.00 21.29
C GLY A 217 25.45 -2.70 20.02
N GLU A 218 24.83 -3.71 19.41
CA GLU A 218 23.97 -3.51 18.23
C GLU A 218 22.50 -3.25 18.55
N GLY A 219 22.07 -3.40 19.82
CA GLY A 219 20.73 -3.04 20.25
C GLY A 219 20.38 -1.59 19.91
N ILE A 220 19.18 -1.37 19.34
CA ILE A 220 18.69 -0.03 19.00
C ILE A 220 17.70 0.41 20.07
N ALA A 221 18.07 1.43 20.85
CA ALA A 221 17.22 2.00 21.89
C ALA A 221 16.17 2.96 21.32
N GLY A 222 15.00 3.04 21.98
CA GLY A 222 13.97 4.03 21.67
C GLY A 222 13.11 3.76 20.43
N VAL A 223 13.21 2.57 19.83
CA VAL A 223 12.35 2.12 18.72
C VAL A 223 10.92 2.03 19.21
N ASN A 224 9.98 2.65 18.50
CA ASN A 224 8.56 2.50 18.78
C ASN A 224 8.10 1.13 18.25
N VAL A 225 7.68 0.26 19.16
CA VAL A 225 7.10 -1.04 18.81
C VAL A 225 5.62 -0.99 19.15
N ASN A 226 4.78 -1.26 18.16
CA ASN A 226 3.33 -1.35 18.32
C ASN A 226 2.88 -2.77 18.08
N VAL A 227 1.85 -3.20 18.80
CA VAL A 227 1.17 -4.47 18.58
C VAL A 227 -0.33 -4.18 18.47
N TYR A 228 -0.93 -4.63 17.37
CA TYR A 228 -2.36 -4.51 17.10
C TYR A 228 -3.05 -5.83 17.41
N ALA A 229 -4.04 -5.81 18.31
CA ALA A 229 -4.91 -6.96 18.49
C ALA A 229 -5.85 -7.12 17.28
N SER A 230 -6.21 -8.36 16.95
CA SER A 230 -7.32 -8.67 16.04
C SER A 230 -8.61 -8.00 16.55
N GLY A 231 -8.91 -6.82 16.02
CA GLY A 231 -10.02 -5.96 16.44
C GLY A 231 -9.70 -4.53 16.86
N GLY A 232 -8.41 -4.14 16.91
CA GLY A 232 -7.99 -2.73 16.81
C GLY A 232 -7.44 -2.06 18.06
N GLU A 233 -7.27 -2.76 19.19
CA GLU A 233 -6.54 -2.19 20.32
C GLU A 233 -5.04 -2.10 19.97
N VAL A 234 -4.45 -0.92 20.18
CA VAL A 234 -3.03 -0.64 19.91
C VAL A 234 -2.28 -0.59 21.23
N LEU A 235 -1.43 -1.58 21.46
CA LEU A 235 -0.47 -1.57 22.56
C LEU A 235 0.87 -1.03 22.04
N ARG A 236 1.51 -0.16 22.84
CA ARG A 236 2.75 0.51 22.45
C ARG A 236 3.82 0.33 23.52
N THR A 237 5.05 0.14 23.09
CA THR A 237 6.22 0.14 23.95
C THR A 237 7.43 0.72 23.21
N ARG A 238 8.53 0.93 23.92
CA ARG A 238 9.81 1.32 23.33
C ARG A 238 10.90 0.36 23.70
N THR A 239 11.86 0.18 22.81
CA THR A 239 13.06 -0.60 23.13
C THR A 239 13.92 0.11 24.17
N ASP A 240 14.48 -0.68 25.09
CA ASP A 240 15.43 -0.22 26.11
C ASP A 240 16.84 0.05 25.53
N ALA A 241 17.80 0.38 26.41
CA ALA A 241 19.18 0.70 26.02
C ALA A 241 19.88 -0.46 25.30
N GLU A 242 19.45 -1.69 25.54
CA GLU A 242 19.95 -2.91 24.92
C GLU A 242 19.14 -3.33 23.70
N GLY A 243 18.15 -2.53 23.28
CA GLY A 243 17.28 -2.80 22.13
C GLY A 243 16.13 -3.75 22.42
N ARG A 244 15.85 -4.10 23.68
CA ARG A 244 14.81 -5.07 24.04
C ARG A 244 13.47 -4.40 24.28
N PHE A 245 12.40 -5.11 23.95
CA PHE A 245 11.03 -4.69 24.25
C PHE A 245 10.22 -5.85 24.83
N ARG A 246 9.14 -5.51 25.54
CA ARG A 246 8.19 -6.48 26.09
C ARG A 246 6.78 -5.90 26.18
N PHE A 247 5.81 -6.72 25.83
CA PHE A 247 4.40 -6.60 26.12
C PHE A 247 4.01 -7.75 27.04
N ALA A 248 3.54 -7.43 28.24
CA ALA A 248 3.21 -8.44 29.24
C ALA A 248 1.71 -8.71 29.28
N GLY A 249 1.33 -9.98 29.50
CA GLY A 249 -0.06 -10.37 29.77
C GLY A 249 -1.00 -10.15 28.59
N LEU A 250 -0.53 -10.37 27.36
CA LEU A 250 -1.37 -10.32 26.16
C LEU A 250 -2.34 -11.51 26.17
N PRO A 251 -3.65 -11.30 25.98
CA PRO A 251 -4.60 -12.37 25.69
C PRO A 251 -4.14 -13.28 24.55
N VAL A 252 -4.56 -14.55 24.54
CA VAL A 252 -4.20 -15.44 23.44
C VAL A 252 -4.96 -15.08 22.16
N SER A 253 -4.25 -14.71 21.11
CA SER A 253 -4.80 -14.23 19.84
C SER A 253 -3.70 -14.16 18.78
N THR A 254 -4.07 -13.96 17.53
CA THR A 254 -3.14 -13.35 16.57
C THR A 254 -3.09 -11.84 16.80
N TYR A 255 -1.91 -11.28 16.55
CA TYR A 255 -1.61 -9.86 16.63
C TYR A 255 -0.77 -9.43 15.43
N THR A 256 -0.69 -8.13 15.15
CA THR A 256 0.26 -7.59 14.18
C THR A 256 1.30 -6.74 14.90
N LEU A 257 2.57 -7.12 14.83
CA LEU A 257 3.68 -6.26 15.24
C LEU A 257 3.95 -5.23 14.16
N SER A 258 4.19 -4.00 14.57
CA SER A 258 4.42 -2.88 13.68
C SER A 258 5.48 -1.91 14.20
N ILE A 259 6.50 -1.71 13.38
CA ILE A 259 7.61 -0.79 13.56
C ILE A 259 7.76 -0.02 12.24
N TYR A 260 7.27 1.22 12.23
CA TYR A 260 7.37 2.11 11.05
C TYR A 260 8.59 3.01 11.09
N GLU A 261 9.07 3.36 12.29
CA GLU A 261 10.19 4.26 12.48
C GLU A 261 11.11 3.72 13.57
N ALA A 262 12.38 3.54 13.22
CA ALA A 262 13.45 3.35 14.17
C ALA A 262 14.34 4.61 14.21
N PRO A 263 14.93 4.94 15.37
CA PRO A 263 15.87 6.06 15.47
C PRO A 263 17.00 5.97 14.45
N ASP A 264 17.62 7.09 14.14
CA ASP A 264 18.75 7.20 13.19
C ASP A 264 18.48 6.67 11.77
N GLY A 265 17.21 6.49 11.40
CA GLY A 265 16.80 6.08 10.05
C GLY A 265 16.95 4.58 9.78
N TRP A 266 17.14 3.74 10.79
CA TRP A 266 17.19 2.28 10.63
C TRP A 266 15.89 1.72 10.04
N VAL A 267 16.02 0.71 9.19
CA VAL A 267 14.88 -0.02 8.60
C VAL A 267 14.81 -1.40 9.22
N VAL A 268 13.72 -1.71 9.91
CA VAL A 268 13.52 -3.02 10.53
C VAL A 268 12.92 -3.99 9.51
N GLU A 269 13.68 -5.02 9.16
CA GLU A 269 13.22 -6.12 8.30
C GLU A 269 12.11 -6.88 9.03
N GLY A 270 10.98 -7.13 8.35
CA GLY A 270 9.82 -7.75 8.99
C GLY A 270 9.17 -6.89 10.08
N GLY A 271 9.42 -5.58 10.08
CA GLY A 271 8.83 -4.63 11.02
C GLY A 271 7.30 -4.56 10.95
N ASN A 272 6.66 -5.20 9.98
CA ASN A 272 5.22 -5.45 9.95
C ASN A 272 4.97 -6.95 9.78
N THR A 273 4.74 -7.68 10.88
CA THR A 273 4.56 -9.14 10.85
C THR A 273 3.43 -9.56 11.76
N GLU A 274 2.76 -10.64 11.39
CA GLU A 274 1.83 -11.31 12.30
C GLU A 274 2.61 -11.98 13.44
N LEU A 275 2.03 -11.94 14.64
CA LEU A 275 2.48 -12.56 15.86
C LEU A 275 1.39 -13.49 16.37
N THR A 276 1.76 -14.74 16.64
CA THR A 276 0.91 -15.70 17.32
C THR A 276 1.20 -15.63 18.82
N VAL A 277 0.20 -15.32 19.63
CA VAL A 277 0.28 -15.35 21.10
C VAL A 277 -0.63 -16.47 21.56
N ASP A 278 -0.08 -17.64 21.86
CA ASP A 278 -0.83 -18.89 22.10
C ASP A 278 -0.64 -19.46 23.52
N GLY A 279 0.11 -18.78 24.39
CA GLY A 279 0.43 -19.27 25.74
C GLY A 279 1.63 -20.21 25.79
N SER A 280 2.29 -20.48 24.66
CA SER A 280 3.48 -21.34 24.61
C SER A 280 4.80 -20.59 24.82
N GLY A 281 4.79 -19.26 24.83
CA GLY A 281 5.98 -18.41 24.82
C GLY A 281 6.59 -18.20 23.42
N SER A 282 5.86 -18.56 22.36
CA SER A 282 6.31 -18.46 20.96
C SER A 282 6.67 -17.02 20.55
N ALA A 283 5.97 -16.02 21.09
CA ALA A 283 6.22 -14.60 20.84
C ALA A 283 7.24 -13.94 21.79
N ALA A 284 7.84 -14.69 22.73
CA ALA A 284 8.65 -14.10 23.81
C ALA A 284 10.11 -13.80 23.44
N ASN A 285 10.60 -14.24 22.28
CA ASN A 285 12.01 -14.11 21.88
C ASN A 285 12.17 -13.70 20.41
N LEU A 286 11.47 -12.65 19.99
CA LEU A 286 11.58 -12.09 18.64
C LEU A 286 12.97 -11.47 18.42
N VAL A 287 13.58 -11.73 17.27
CA VAL A 287 14.85 -11.13 16.86
C VAL A 287 14.60 -10.36 15.57
N LEU A 288 14.54 -9.04 15.69
CA LEU A 288 14.18 -8.13 14.61
C LEU A 288 15.45 -7.42 14.12
N ARG A 289 15.87 -7.79 12.92
CA ARG A 289 17.06 -7.25 12.27
C ARG A 289 16.74 -5.91 11.63
N ALA A 290 17.57 -4.91 11.89
CA ALA A 290 17.51 -3.63 11.23
C ALA A 290 18.74 -3.40 10.36
N VAL A 291 18.52 -2.86 9.17
CA VAL A 291 19.57 -2.51 8.20
C VAL A 291 19.56 -1.01 7.91
N ARG A 292 20.69 -0.50 7.41
CA ARG A 292 20.77 0.88 6.95
C ARG A 292 19.93 1.06 5.69
N PRO A 293 19.17 2.16 5.56
CA PRO A 293 18.28 2.38 4.44
C PRO A 293 19.08 2.51 3.14
N LEU A 294 18.50 2.06 2.03
CA LEU A 294 19.09 2.22 0.71
C LEU A 294 19.33 3.71 0.38
N SER A 295 18.49 4.60 0.91
CA SER A 295 18.61 6.06 0.78
C SER A 295 19.92 6.64 1.32
N ASP A 296 20.66 5.92 2.18
CA ASP A 296 21.99 6.34 2.62
C ASP A 296 23.01 6.36 1.48
N ARG A 297 22.83 5.46 0.49
CA ARG A 297 23.76 5.29 -0.63
C ARG A 297 23.16 5.54 -2.00
N LEU A 298 21.84 5.53 -2.15
CA LEU A 298 21.15 5.85 -3.40
C LEU A 298 20.29 7.09 -3.18
N THR A 299 20.41 8.10 -4.03
CA THR A 299 19.54 9.27 -4.00
C THR A 299 18.73 9.36 -5.28
N ALA A 300 17.47 9.78 -5.16
CA ALA A 300 16.58 9.99 -6.29
C ALA A 300 16.21 11.46 -6.44
N ALA A 301 16.11 11.92 -7.68
CA ALA A 301 15.53 13.21 -8.04
C ALA A 301 14.61 13.00 -9.23
N MET A 302 13.51 13.75 -9.28
CA MET A 302 12.54 13.67 -10.36
C MET A 302 12.11 15.06 -10.81
N ARG A 303 11.83 15.20 -12.10
CA ARG A 303 11.21 16.41 -12.66
C ARG A 303 10.42 16.07 -13.91
N PHE A 304 9.37 16.83 -14.16
CA PHE A 304 8.78 16.89 -15.48
C PHE A 304 9.73 17.58 -16.46
N THR A 305 9.67 17.22 -17.73
CA THR A 305 10.48 17.85 -18.79
C THR A 305 9.96 19.23 -19.18
N GLN A 306 8.74 19.59 -18.79
CA GLN A 306 8.14 20.90 -18.98
C GLN A 306 7.58 21.44 -17.66
N ASP A 307 7.62 22.76 -17.50
CA ASP A 307 7.09 23.43 -16.31
C ASP A 307 5.55 23.54 -16.32
N THR A 308 4.93 23.38 -17.49
CA THR A 308 3.49 23.60 -17.68
C THR A 308 2.93 22.69 -18.77
N TYR A 309 1.79 22.07 -18.46
CA TYR A 309 1.03 21.18 -19.34
C TYR A 309 -0.45 21.60 -19.44
N ARG A 310 -1.16 20.97 -20.37
CA ARG A 310 -2.61 21.05 -20.59
C ARG A 310 -3.23 19.66 -20.50
N VAL A 311 -4.53 19.62 -20.20
CA VAL A 311 -5.31 18.37 -20.27
C VAL A 311 -5.16 17.74 -21.65
N GLY A 312 -4.88 16.43 -21.67
CA GLY A 312 -4.65 15.66 -22.88
C GLY A 312 -3.19 15.63 -23.36
N ASP A 313 -2.29 16.41 -22.75
CA ASP A 313 -0.85 16.30 -23.03
C ASP A 313 -0.30 14.95 -22.53
N GLN A 314 0.68 14.42 -23.25
CA GLN A 314 1.53 13.34 -22.77
C GLN A 314 2.77 13.94 -22.12
N ALA A 315 2.89 13.79 -20.81
CA ALA A 315 4.01 14.30 -20.04
C ALA A 315 5.14 13.25 -19.96
N GLU A 316 6.36 13.74 -20.01
CA GLU A 316 7.57 12.95 -19.79
C GLU A 316 8.22 13.39 -18.47
N VAL A 317 8.57 12.41 -17.64
CA VAL A 317 9.22 12.62 -16.35
C VAL A 317 10.63 12.05 -16.42
N GLU A 318 11.61 12.86 -16.03
CA GLU A 318 13.00 12.49 -15.90
C GLU A 318 13.30 12.09 -14.45
N VAL A 319 13.85 10.89 -14.27
CA VAL A 319 14.31 10.35 -12.99
C VAL A 319 15.82 10.28 -13.00
N THR A 320 16.48 10.93 -12.06
CA THR A 320 17.92 10.82 -11.86
C THR A 320 18.20 10.05 -10.58
N LEU A 321 18.90 8.93 -10.72
CA LEU A 321 19.35 8.10 -9.60
C LEU A 321 20.88 8.20 -9.48
N THR A 322 21.37 8.53 -8.29
CA THR A 322 22.80 8.62 -8.00
C THR A 322 23.18 7.60 -6.93
N ASN A 323 24.01 6.64 -7.28
CA ASN A 323 24.58 5.66 -6.36
C ASN A 323 25.92 6.18 -5.83
N ARG A 324 25.96 6.53 -4.55
CA ARG A 324 27.15 6.95 -3.80
C ARG A 324 27.82 5.80 -3.05
N GLY A 325 27.27 4.59 -3.18
CA GLY A 325 27.84 3.36 -2.61
C GLY A 325 29.00 2.81 -3.41
N THR A 326 29.61 1.76 -2.87
CA THR A 326 30.75 1.03 -3.46
C THR A 326 30.33 -0.20 -4.26
N GLU A 327 29.03 -0.50 -4.31
CA GLU A 327 28.45 -1.65 -4.99
C GLU A 327 27.36 -1.19 -5.95
N ASP A 328 27.18 -1.96 -7.03
CA ASP A 328 26.09 -1.74 -7.97
C ASP A 328 24.75 -1.97 -7.26
N VAL A 329 23.79 -1.07 -7.50
CA VAL A 329 22.39 -1.29 -7.09
C VAL A 329 21.64 -1.78 -8.32
N THR A 330 21.23 -3.03 -8.30
CA THR A 330 20.57 -3.72 -9.41
C THR A 330 19.08 -3.96 -9.11
N GLY A 331 18.28 -4.17 -10.16
CA GLY A 331 16.86 -4.52 -10.01
C GLY A 331 15.99 -3.40 -9.44
N ILE A 332 16.40 -2.14 -9.60
CA ILE A 332 15.66 -0.98 -9.11
C ILE A 332 14.37 -0.83 -9.89
N LYS A 333 13.25 -0.81 -9.16
CA LYS A 333 11.91 -0.53 -9.69
C LYS A 333 11.38 0.76 -9.07
N ALA A 334 10.36 1.34 -9.69
CA ALA A 334 9.68 2.52 -9.18
C ALA A 334 8.33 2.13 -8.57
N GLY A 335 8.17 2.37 -7.26
CA GLY A 335 6.87 2.37 -6.59
C GLY A 335 6.29 3.77 -6.64
N CYS A 336 5.39 4.05 -7.57
CA CYS A 336 4.80 5.38 -7.73
C CYS A 336 3.33 5.39 -7.32
N ASP A 337 2.82 6.58 -6.98
CA ASP A 337 1.41 6.81 -6.64
C ASP A 337 0.85 5.79 -5.64
N ARG A 338 1.43 5.76 -4.45
CA ARG A 338 0.91 4.94 -3.35
C ARG A 338 -0.37 5.48 -2.72
N SER A 339 -0.88 6.62 -3.21
CA SER A 339 -2.04 7.32 -2.65
C SER A 339 -3.38 6.72 -3.11
N GLY A 340 -3.39 5.98 -4.21
CA GLY A 340 -4.60 5.35 -4.75
C GLY A 340 -5.34 6.18 -5.81
N GLY A 341 -4.75 7.29 -6.28
CA GLY A 341 -5.19 8.00 -7.49
C GLY A 341 -6.42 8.91 -7.32
N GLU A 342 -6.64 9.47 -6.13
CA GLU A 342 -7.71 10.46 -5.84
C GLU A 342 -7.26 11.93 -5.94
N GLY A 343 -6.11 12.20 -6.54
CA GLY A 343 -5.49 13.52 -6.57
C GLY A 343 -4.92 13.92 -7.94
N PRO A 344 -3.93 14.82 -7.96
CA PRO A 344 -3.34 15.35 -9.19
C PRO A 344 -2.31 14.40 -9.81
N GLU A 345 -2.52 13.10 -9.71
CA GLU A 345 -1.55 12.13 -10.19
C GLU A 345 -1.63 11.90 -11.70
N LEU A 346 -0.49 11.60 -12.31
CA LEU A 346 -0.34 11.27 -13.72
C LEU A 346 -1.15 10.00 -14.07
N ARG A 347 -1.79 9.96 -15.24
CA ARG A 347 -2.57 8.79 -15.67
C ARG A 347 -1.83 8.00 -16.76
N ASP A 348 -2.30 6.79 -17.05
CA ASP A 348 -1.78 5.93 -18.12
C ASP A 348 -0.24 5.80 -18.15
N VAL A 349 0.37 5.62 -16.98
CA VAL A 349 1.82 5.72 -16.81
C VAL A 349 2.55 4.48 -17.35
N ASP A 350 3.53 4.71 -18.22
CA ASP A 350 4.45 3.70 -18.72
C ASP A 350 5.84 3.89 -18.07
N LEU A 351 6.13 3.09 -17.04
CA LEU A 351 7.38 3.10 -16.27
C LEU A 351 8.55 2.38 -16.96
N GLY A 352 8.33 1.76 -18.14
CA GLY A 352 9.36 1.03 -18.86
C GLY A 352 10.06 -0.04 -18.01
N ASP A 353 11.40 -0.07 -18.06
CA ASP A 353 12.22 -1.06 -17.33
C ASP A 353 12.15 -0.93 -15.79
N MET A 354 11.57 0.16 -15.27
CA MET A 354 11.34 0.36 -13.84
C MET A 354 9.95 -0.11 -13.39
N ALA A 355 9.12 -0.64 -14.31
CA ALA A 355 7.81 -1.17 -13.98
C ALA A 355 7.90 -2.38 -13.04
N TRP A 356 6.84 -2.60 -12.25
CA TRP A 356 6.77 -3.69 -11.27
C TRP A 356 7.04 -5.08 -11.86
N ASN A 357 6.53 -5.33 -13.07
CA ASN A 357 6.67 -6.58 -13.81
C ASN A 357 7.96 -6.66 -14.65
N ALA A 358 8.78 -5.62 -14.68
CA ALA A 358 10.07 -5.61 -15.38
C ALA A 358 11.19 -6.18 -14.50
N SER A 359 12.36 -6.40 -15.11
CA SER A 359 13.57 -6.85 -14.40
C SER A 359 14.16 -5.78 -13.46
N GLY A 360 13.78 -4.50 -13.64
CA GLY A 360 14.37 -3.37 -12.95
C GLY A 360 15.66 -2.86 -13.63
N VAL A 361 16.08 -1.66 -13.25
CA VAL A 361 17.27 -1.00 -13.77
C VAL A 361 18.47 -1.14 -12.82
N THR A 362 19.67 -0.88 -13.33
CA THR A 362 20.90 -0.90 -12.54
C THR A 362 21.56 0.47 -12.53
N VAL A 363 22.00 0.92 -11.36
CA VAL A 363 22.87 2.08 -11.16
C VAL A 363 24.19 1.60 -10.55
N PRO A 364 25.28 1.53 -11.33
CA PRO A 364 26.57 1.07 -10.84
C PRO A 364 27.14 1.90 -9.69
N ALA A 365 28.06 1.31 -8.95
CA ALA A 365 28.77 1.98 -7.86
C ALA A 365 29.37 3.32 -8.31
N GLY A 366 29.08 4.40 -7.57
CA GLY A 366 29.60 5.74 -7.87
C GLY A 366 29.00 6.42 -9.10
N GLU A 367 28.07 5.80 -9.82
CA GLU A 367 27.45 6.37 -11.03
C GLU A 367 26.17 7.14 -10.75
N THR A 368 25.86 8.07 -11.66
CA THR A 368 24.53 8.69 -11.79
C THR A 368 23.93 8.26 -13.13
N ARG A 369 22.68 7.83 -13.11
CA ARG A 369 21.91 7.47 -14.31
C ARG A 369 20.59 8.20 -14.34
N THR A 370 20.17 8.49 -15.56
CA THR A 370 18.91 9.15 -15.84
C THR A 370 18.03 8.22 -16.66
N PHE A 371 16.78 8.14 -16.25
CA PHE A 371 15.73 7.35 -16.87
C PHE A 371 14.54 8.26 -17.15
N THR A 372 13.70 7.87 -18.11
CA THR A 372 12.47 8.59 -18.40
C THR A 372 11.29 7.63 -18.41
N PHE A 373 10.14 8.15 -18.02
CA PHE A 373 8.86 7.49 -18.20
C PHE A 373 7.82 8.52 -18.64
N THR A 374 6.68 8.05 -19.14
CA THR A 374 5.61 8.95 -19.63
C THR A 374 4.27 8.64 -19.01
N GLY A 375 3.36 9.60 -19.07
CA GLY A 375 1.95 9.42 -18.72
C GLY A 375 1.10 10.60 -19.20
N SER A 376 -0.20 10.53 -19.01
CA SER A 376 -1.20 11.47 -19.53
C SER A 376 -1.66 12.47 -18.46
N ILE A 377 -1.91 13.71 -18.90
CA ILE A 377 -2.48 14.78 -18.08
C ILE A 377 -4.02 14.69 -18.16
N SER A 378 -4.66 14.41 -17.03
CA SER A 378 -6.12 14.21 -16.93
C SER A 378 -6.88 15.50 -16.58
N GLU A 379 -8.20 15.49 -16.70
CA GLU A 379 -9.05 16.60 -16.24
C GLU A 379 -8.89 16.91 -14.74
N GLU A 380 -8.69 15.88 -13.92
CA GLU A 380 -8.51 16.01 -12.47
C GLU A 380 -7.24 16.79 -12.09
N THR A 381 -6.13 16.58 -12.82
CA THR A 381 -4.91 17.38 -12.62
C THR A 381 -5.15 18.87 -12.89
N ALA A 382 -6.05 19.20 -13.82
CA ALA A 382 -6.39 20.59 -14.09
C ALA A 382 -7.19 21.22 -12.95
N GLU A 383 -8.05 20.47 -12.25
CA GLU A 383 -8.78 20.97 -11.09
C GLU A 383 -7.86 21.36 -9.93
N HIS A 384 -6.71 20.69 -9.82
CA HIS A 384 -5.67 20.96 -8.83
C HIS A 384 -4.65 22.03 -9.29
N GLY A 385 -4.73 22.47 -10.55
CA GLY A 385 -3.77 23.40 -11.16
C GLY A 385 -2.37 22.83 -11.35
N ALA A 386 -2.18 21.52 -11.15
CA ALA A 386 -0.89 20.85 -11.22
C ALA A 386 -1.03 19.35 -11.39
N VAL A 387 0.07 18.74 -11.85
CA VAL A 387 0.30 17.31 -11.85
C VAL A 387 1.44 17.01 -10.89
N SER A 388 1.30 15.93 -10.13
CA SER A 388 2.36 15.41 -9.27
C SER A 388 2.58 13.93 -9.50
N TRP A 389 3.79 13.45 -9.23
CA TRP A 389 4.07 12.02 -9.33
C TRP A 389 5.15 11.61 -8.33
N PRO A 390 4.76 11.26 -7.09
CA PRO A 390 5.67 10.77 -6.08
C PRO A 390 6.03 9.31 -6.35
N CYS A 391 7.32 8.99 -6.26
CA CYS A 391 7.84 7.62 -6.37
C CYS A 391 8.93 7.35 -5.33
N ASP A 392 9.11 6.08 -4.99
CA ASP A 392 10.31 5.54 -4.35
C ASP A 392 10.97 4.48 -5.24
N PHE A 393 12.28 4.32 -5.02
CA PHE A 393 13.13 3.54 -5.91
C PHE A 393 13.94 2.51 -5.13
N GLY A 394 13.69 1.23 -5.37
CA GLY A 394 14.41 0.16 -4.68
C GLY A 394 14.29 -1.20 -5.36
N PRO A 395 15.14 -2.16 -4.92
CA PRO A 395 15.12 -3.52 -5.42
C PRO A 395 14.04 -4.37 -4.72
N GLY A 396 13.26 -5.09 -5.51
CA GLY A 396 12.33 -6.12 -5.01
C GLY A 396 10.94 -5.62 -4.65
N ASP A 397 10.26 -6.46 -3.88
CA ASP A 397 8.84 -6.42 -3.55
C ASP A 397 8.57 -6.07 -2.07
N GLY A 398 9.64 -5.73 -1.33
CA GLY A 398 9.55 -5.18 0.02
C GLY A 398 8.90 -3.80 0.04
N GLY A 399 8.27 -3.45 1.17
CA GLY A 399 7.70 -2.11 1.37
C GLY A 399 8.74 -1.00 1.23
N PRO A 400 8.33 0.25 0.98
CA PRO A 400 9.21 1.39 0.64
C PRO A 400 10.21 1.83 1.70
N TRP A 401 10.23 1.16 2.85
CA TRP A 401 10.95 1.61 4.02
C TRP A 401 12.45 1.66 3.72
N GLY A 402 12.99 2.89 3.73
CA GLY A 402 14.40 3.17 3.45
C GLY A 402 14.79 3.24 1.97
N TYR A 403 13.84 3.16 1.04
CA TYR A 403 14.13 3.50 -0.35
C TYR A 403 14.22 5.03 -0.52
N PRO A 404 15.11 5.55 -1.38
CA PRO A 404 15.04 6.94 -1.76
C PRO A 404 13.71 7.24 -2.45
N SER A 405 13.05 8.30 -2.00
CA SER A 405 11.84 8.84 -2.62
C SER A 405 12.11 10.16 -3.32
N ALA A 406 11.39 10.42 -4.40
CA ALA A 406 11.37 11.72 -5.06
C ALA A 406 9.94 12.02 -5.53
N ASN A 407 9.61 13.31 -5.61
CA ASN A 407 8.34 13.76 -6.17
C ASN A 407 8.63 14.80 -7.24
N ALA A 408 7.92 14.72 -8.35
CA ALA A 408 7.93 15.73 -9.40
C ALA A 408 6.61 16.49 -9.38
N TRP A 409 6.67 17.79 -9.66
CA TRP A 409 5.50 18.63 -9.88
C TRP A 409 5.64 19.44 -11.16
N ALA A 410 4.53 19.66 -11.86
CA ALA A 410 4.42 20.62 -12.94
C ALA A 410 3.05 21.30 -12.91
N ARG A 411 2.93 22.51 -13.49
CA ARG A 411 1.65 23.21 -13.53
C ARG A 411 0.75 22.63 -14.61
N VAL A 412 -0.55 22.61 -14.34
CA VAL A 412 -1.57 22.27 -15.33
C VAL A 412 -2.50 23.47 -15.47
N VAL A 413 -2.60 24.01 -16.68
CA VAL A 413 -3.49 25.14 -16.95
C VAL A 413 -4.95 24.67 -16.98
N GLY A 414 -5.84 25.42 -16.35
CA GLY A 414 -7.28 25.14 -16.41
C GLY A 414 -8.05 25.54 -15.17
N ALA A 415 -7.46 25.37 -13.97
CA ALA A 415 -8.08 25.82 -12.73
C ALA A 415 -7.96 27.33 -12.51
N GLY A 416 -9.05 27.93 -12.03
CA GLY A 416 -9.04 29.26 -11.44
C GLY A 416 -8.46 29.25 -10.02
N PRO A 417 -8.20 30.43 -9.44
CA PRO A 417 -7.74 30.54 -8.07
C PRO A 417 -8.76 29.95 -7.08
N GLY A 418 -8.27 29.56 -5.91
CA GLY A 418 -9.08 28.98 -4.84
C GLY A 418 -8.74 29.55 -3.48
N ASP A 419 -9.61 29.24 -2.52
CA ASP A 419 -9.38 29.54 -1.11
C ASP A 419 -8.80 28.31 -0.41
N SER A 420 -7.98 28.53 0.61
CA SER A 420 -7.46 27.46 1.47
C SER A 420 -7.70 27.81 2.93
N ALA A 421 -8.48 26.97 3.62
CA ALA A 421 -8.76 27.11 5.05
C ALA A 421 -8.02 26.04 5.83
N MET A 422 -7.40 26.43 6.95
CA MET A 422 -6.63 25.53 7.80
C MET A 422 -6.90 25.81 9.27
N HIS A 423 -6.82 24.76 10.07
CA HIS A 423 -6.97 24.78 11.52
C HIS A 423 -5.79 24.04 12.18
N PHE A 424 -5.01 24.75 12.99
CA PHE A 424 -3.77 24.28 13.59
C PHE A 424 -3.95 23.94 15.07
N PHE A 425 -3.49 22.76 15.48
CA PHE A 425 -3.61 22.28 16.85
C PHE A 425 -2.39 21.46 17.30
N HIS A 426 -2.15 21.46 18.60
CA HIS A 426 -1.19 20.60 19.27
C HIS A 426 -1.95 19.51 20.02
N ASP A 427 -2.03 18.34 19.41
CA ASP A 427 -2.61 17.12 20.00
C ASP A 427 -1.78 16.69 21.22
N ARG A 428 -2.33 16.90 22.43
CA ARG A 428 -1.65 16.67 23.71
C ARG A 428 -1.98 15.30 24.29
N ASN A 429 -3.09 14.71 23.89
CA ASN A 429 -3.59 13.44 24.40
C ASN A 429 -3.43 12.28 23.41
N ASP A 430 -2.84 12.56 22.24
CA ASP A 430 -2.56 11.61 21.15
C ASP A 430 -3.83 10.91 20.64
N ASP A 431 -4.97 11.60 20.67
CA ASP A 431 -6.24 11.09 20.13
C ASP A 431 -6.52 11.55 18.69
N TYR A 432 -5.61 12.32 18.09
CA TYR A 432 -5.66 12.81 16.72
C TYR A 432 -6.84 13.75 16.43
N THR A 433 -7.54 14.24 17.46
CA THR A 433 -8.63 15.21 17.31
C THR A 433 -8.20 16.56 17.86
N SER A 434 -8.80 17.64 17.34
CA SER A 434 -8.63 18.94 17.99
C SER A 434 -9.68 19.15 19.05
N GLN A 435 -9.24 19.32 20.29
CA GLN A 435 -10.11 19.61 21.42
C GLN A 435 -9.91 21.03 21.97
N PRO A 436 -10.90 21.61 22.67
CA PRO A 436 -10.75 22.92 23.29
C PRO A 436 -9.50 22.98 24.20
N GLY A 437 -8.62 23.93 23.93
CA GLY A 437 -7.34 24.11 24.64
C GLY A 437 -6.12 23.54 23.92
N GLU A 438 -6.32 22.87 22.78
CA GLU A 438 -5.24 22.37 21.91
C GLU A 438 -4.98 23.27 20.70
N GLN A 439 -5.87 24.24 20.44
CA GLN A 439 -5.72 25.19 19.34
C GLN A 439 -4.45 26.03 19.51
N VAL A 440 -3.74 26.25 18.41
CA VAL A 440 -2.52 27.06 18.39
C VAL A 440 -2.80 28.40 17.70
N GLY A 441 -3.11 29.41 18.52
CA GLY A 441 -3.29 30.78 18.06
C GLY A 441 -2.00 31.59 17.90
N ASP A 442 -2.08 32.68 17.14
CA ASP A 442 -0.95 33.56 16.79
C ASP A 442 0.22 32.83 16.10
N LEU A 443 -0.08 31.71 15.44
CA LEU A 443 0.87 30.94 14.65
C LEU A 443 1.06 31.58 13.29
N VAL A 444 2.30 31.87 12.91
CA VAL A 444 2.62 32.40 11.58
C VAL A 444 2.77 31.25 10.61
N VAL A 445 2.01 31.31 9.52
CA VAL A 445 1.97 30.29 8.47
C VAL A 445 2.17 30.94 7.11
N GLY A 446 3.03 30.35 6.30
CA GLY A 446 3.28 30.74 4.92
C GLY A 446 2.84 29.66 3.93
N LEU A 447 2.37 30.07 2.76
CA LEU A 447 2.21 29.21 1.60
C LEU A 447 3.32 29.52 0.61
N ALA A 448 4.28 28.60 0.48
CA ALA A 448 5.31 28.67 -0.54
C ALA A 448 4.91 27.80 -1.73
N ASP A 449 5.04 28.32 -2.94
CA ASP A 449 4.82 27.55 -4.16
C ASP A 449 5.76 26.34 -4.19
N ALA A 450 5.22 25.13 -4.19
CA ALA A 450 6.03 23.91 -4.01
C ALA A 450 7.01 23.65 -5.17
N ILE A 451 6.76 24.25 -6.34
CA ILE A 451 7.61 24.12 -7.53
C ILE A 451 8.80 25.09 -7.45
N SER A 452 8.55 26.38 -7.19
CA SER A 452 9.59 27.42 -7.19
C SER A 452 10.21 27.70 -5.81
N GLY A 453 9.60 27.20 -4.74
CA GLY A 453 9.97 27.44 -3.35
C GLY A 453 9.68 28.86 -2.84
N LYS A 454 9.05 29.71 -3.66
CA LYS A 454 8.79 31.12 -3.35
C LYS A 454 7.55 31.27 -2.48
N LEU A 455 7.65 32.06 -1.41
CA LEU A 455 6.51 32.44 -0.58
C LEU A 455 5.49 33.25 -1.41
N VAL A 456 4.24 32.79 -1.42
CA VAL A 456 3.11 33.40 -2.13
C VAL A 456 2.19 34.16 -1.18
N ALA A 457 1.91 33.58 -0.01
CA ALA A 457 1.06 34.20 1.00
C ALA A 457 1.57 33.90 2.41
N LYS A 458 1.24 34.77 3.36
CA LYS A 458 1.55 34.62 4.79
C LYS A 458 0.39 35.12 5.63
N ALA A 459 0.04 34.40 6.69
CA ALA A 459 -1.04 34.75 7.60
C ALA A 459 -0.70 34.33 9.04
N ARG A 460 -1.50 34.79 10.00
CA ARG A 460 -1.47 34.36 11.40
C ARG A 460 -2.77 33.65 11.75
N THR A 461 -2.69 32.59 12.54
CA THR A 461 -3.88 31.94 13.09
C THR A 461 -4.58 32.84 14.12
N ASP A 462 -5.91 32.74 14.17
CA ASP A 462 -6.71 33.36 15.23
C ASP A 462 -6.62 32.58 16.56
N ALA A 463 -7.36 33.01 17.58
CA ALA A 463 -7.35 32.37 18.90
C ALA A 463 -7.83 30.90 18.87
N ASP A 464 -8.61 30.52 17.86
CA ASP A 464 -9.10 29.16 17.65
C ASP A 464 -8.16 28.36 16.73
N GLY A 465 -6.96 28.87 16.43
CA GLY A 465 -5.97 28.19 15.60
C GLY A 465 -6.32 28.19 14.11
N ARG A 466 -7.29 28.99 13.66
CA ARG A 466 -7.75 29.00 12.27
C ARG A 466 -7.13 30.11 11.45
N LEU A 467 -6.96 29.84 10.17
CA LEU A 467 -6.64 30.84 9.16
C LEU A 467 -7.29 30.50 7.83
N LYS A 468 -7.41 31.50 6.95
CA LYS A 468 -7.88 31.32 5.59
C LYS A 468 -7.06 32.17 4.62
N PHE A 469 -6.48 31.53 3.62
CA PHE A 469 -5.94 32.19 2.45
C PHE A 469 -7.02 32.29 1.37
N VAL A 470 -7.11 33.45 0.72
CA VAL A 470 -8.16 33.77 -0.25
C VAL A 470 -7.50 34.09 -1.58
N ASP A 471 -8.15 33.69 -2.68
CA ASP A 471 -7.71 34.00 -4.05
C ASP A 471 -6.25 33.57 -4.33
N ILE A 472 -5.89 32.37 -3.86
CA ILE A 472 -4.58 31.78 -4.10
C ILE A 472 -4.61 31.09 -5.47
N PRO A 473 -3.61 31.32 -6.35
CA PRO A 473 -3.55 30.64 -7.64
C PRO A 473 -3.63 29.11 -7.47
N ALA A 474 -4.20 28.42 -8.46
CA ALA A 474 -4.26 26.97 -8.38
C ALA A 474 -2.85 26.35 -8.50
N GLY A 475 -2.59 25.32 -7.71
CA GLY A 475 -1.33 24.60 -7.71
C GLY A 475 -0.93 24.04 -6.34
N PRO A 476 0.28 23.46 -6.25
CA PRO A 476 0.82 22.86 -5.05
C PRO A 476 1.54 23.92 -4.20
N TYR A 477 1.28 23.89 -2.89
CA TYR A 477 1.87 24.82 -1.92
C TYR A 477 2.42 24.06 -0.71
N GLU A 478 3.69 24.30 -0.40
CA GLU A 478 4.29 23.92 0.88
C GLU A 478 3.79 24.87 1.97
N VAL A 479 3.18 24.28 3.01
CA VAL A 479 2.76 24.99 4.21
C VAL A 479 3.96 25.10 5.16
N ARG A 480 4.46 26.32 5.32
CA ARG A 480 5.59 26.62 6.21
C ARG A 480 5.09 27.18 7.52
N VAL A 481 5.49 26.55 8.62
CA VAL A 481 5.20 26.99 9.99
C VAL A 481 6.43 27.70 10.54
N TYR A 482 6.25 28.93 11.05
CA TYR A 482 7.35 29.74 11.58
C TYR A 482 7.27 29.89 13.10
N GLY A 483 8.37 30.39 13.70
CA GLY A 483 8.46 30.61 15.14
C GLY A 483 8.84 29.36 15.92
N ALA A 484 8.29 29.20 17.12
CA ALA A 484 8.60 28.12 18.06
C ALA A 484 7.80 26.83 17.81
N TRP A 485 7.16 26.72 16.66
CA TRP A 485 6.33 25.58 16.26
C TRP A 485 6.86 24.98 14.97
N LYS A 486 6.63 23.68 14.79
CA LYS A 486 6.86 22.97 13.55
C LYS A 486 5.70 22.03 13.27
N HIS A 487 5.57 21.62 12.01
CA HIS A 487 4.68 20.52 11.65
C HIS A 487 5.08 19.25 12.43
N TYR A 488 4.11 18.41 12.81
CA TYR A 488 4.39 17.21 13.61
C TYR A 488 5.35 16.24 12.90
N SER A 489 5.27 16.21 11.57
CA SER A 489 6.13 15.44 10.69
C SER A 489 7.25 16.32 10.17
N ASN A 490 8.45 15.74 10.03
CA ASN A 490 9.62 16.42 9.45
C ASN A 490 9.60 16.44 7.91
N TRP A 491 8.57 15.87 7.29
CA TRP A 491 8.38 15.87 5.85
C TRP A 491 7.69 17.16 5.39
N PRO A 492 8.01 17.72 4.21
CA PRO A 492 7.30 18.87 3.65
C PRO A 492 5.80 18.61 3.58
N PHE A 493 5.01 19.50 4.16
CA PHE A 493 3.55 19.41 4.10
C PHE A 493 3.04 20.21 2.90
N VAL A 494 2.69 19.51 1.82
CA VAL A 494 2.20 20.11 0.58
C VAL A 494 0.69 19.96 0.49
N ILE A 495 0.00 21.06 0.19
CA ILE A 495 -1.43 21.12 -0.09
C ILE A 495 -1.66 21.53 -1.54
N TYR A 496 -2.85 21.26 -2.06
CA TYR A 496 -3.29 21.76 -3.37
C TYR A 496 -4.38 22.80 -3.19
N VAL A 497 -4.23 23.92 -3.89
CA VAL A 497 -5.28 24.92 -4.05
C VAL A 497 -5.84 24.79 -5.47
N GLY A 498 -7.16 24.81 -5.59
CA GLY A 498 -7.82 24.71 -6.89
C GLY A 498 -9.33 24.54 -6.78
N THR A 499 -9.94 24.10 -7.87
CA THR A 499 -11.38 23.82 -7.97
C THR A 499 -11.74 22.39 -7.57
N CYS A 500 -10.74 21.57 -7.22
CA CYS A 500 -10.96 20.18 -6.83
C CYS A 500 -11.82 20.08 -5.57
N ARG A 501 -12.61 19.00 -5.45
CA ARG A 501 -13.57 18.80 -4.34
C ARG A 501 -12.92 18.92 -2.96
N HIS A 502 -11.72 18.37 -2.80
CA HIS A 502 -11.01 18.35 -1.51
C HIS A 502 -10.16 19.60 -1.26
N CYS A 503 -9.82 20.36 -2.31
CA CYS A 503 -8.99 21.57 -2.23
C CYS A 503 -9.63 22.69 -1.38
N GLN A 504 -10.97 22.69 -1.28
CA GLN A 504 -11.74 23.76 -0.61
C GLN A 504 -12.17 23.39 0.83
N SER A 505 -11.80 22.20 1.30
CA SER A 505 -12.14 21.76 2.66
C SER A 505 -11.21 22.42 3.70
N GLU A 506 -11.71 22.63 4.92
CA GLU A 506 -10.85 23.05 6.03
C GLU A 506 -9.92 21.90 6.42
N LEU A 507 -8.61 22.14 6.36
CA LEU A 507 -7.58 21.15 6.69
C LEU A 507 -7.15 21.28 8.15
N ALA A 508 -7.18 20.17 8.89
CA ALA A 508 -6.65 20.10 10.24
C ALA A 508 -5.14 19.78 10.20
N VAL A 509 -4.31 20.62 10.81
CA VAL A 509 -2.85 20.49 10.76
C VAL A 509 -2.28 20.36 12.18
N ARG A 510 -1.64 19.23 12.46
CA ARG A 510 -0.99 18.96 13.74
C ARG A 510 0.39 19.63 13.79
N VAL A 511 0.63 20.41 14.84
CA VAL A 511 1.92 21.04 15.13
C VAL A 511 2.46 20.62 16.49
N VAL A 512 3.78 20.68 16.63
CA VAL A 512 4.49 20.40 17.87
C VAL A 512 5.48 21.53 18.17
N PRO A 513 5.84 21.75 19.44
CA PRO A 513 6.91 22.68 19.78
C PRO A 513 8.20 22.32 19.03
N SER A 514 8.87 23.36 18.55
CA SER A 514 10.19 23.26 17.92
C SER A 514 11.26 23.75 18.90
N ASP A 515 12.36 23.02 18.97
CA ASP A 515 13.59 23.43 19.67
C ASP A 515 14.37 24.49 18.89
N VAL A 516 14.08 24.64 17.59
CA VAL A 516 14.62 25.67 16.71
C VAL A 516 13.55 26.71 16.39
N VAL A 517 13.85 27.99 16.62
CA VAL A 517 12.97 29.09 16.23
C VAL A 517 13.18 29.41 14.75
N THR A 518 12.21 29.07 13.91
CA THR A 518 12.26 29.33 12.46
C THR A 518 12.00 30.81 12.19
N PRO A 519 12.92 31.56 11.55
CA PRO A 519 12.70 32.96 11.23
C PRO A 519 11.60 33.13 10.16
N GLU A 520 10.78 34.16 10.32
CA GLU A 520 9.74 34.48 9.33
C GLU A 520 10.36 34.93 8.00
N GLU A 521 9.83 34.42 6.89
CA GLU A 521 10.14 34.92 5.56
C GLU A 521 9.35 36.20 5.25
N VAL A 522 9.95 37.11 4.48
CA VAL A 522 9.31 38.35 4.04
C VAL A 522 8.36 38.03 2.89
N ALA A 523 7.07 38.36 3.06
CA ALA A 523 6.07 38.12 2.03
C ALA A 523 6.24 39.10 0.84
N PRO A 524 5.86 38.70 -0.39
CA PRO A 524 5.81 39.64 -1.50
C PRO A 524 4.85 40.80 -1.18
N GLY A 525 5.37 42.04 -1.15
CA GLY A 525 4.56 43.24 -0.95
C GLY A 525 4.55 43.83 0.46
N GLU A 526 5.22 43.24 1.45
CA GLU A 526 5.53 43.94 2.70
C GLU A 526 6.62 45.00 2.43
N PRO A 527 6.43 46.28 2.76
CA PRO A 527 7.53 47.24 2.76
C PRO A 527 8.59 46.72 3.72
N GLY A 528 9.75 46.33 3.20
CA GLY A 528 10.87 45.88 4.03
C GLY A 528 11.18 46.94 5.07
N THR A 529 10.97 46.64 6.35
CA THR A 529 11.45 47.47 7.44
C THR A 529 12.97 47.39 7.42
N GLY A 530 13.58 48.34 6.70
CA GLY A 530 15.02 48.54 6.69
C GLY A 530 15.53 48.62 8.12
N GLY A 531 16.58 47.84 8.40
CA GLY A 531 17.23 47.77 9.69
C GLY A 531 17.68 49.15 10.16
N GLY A 532 16.94 49.70 11.11
CA GLY A 532 17.40 50.79 11.97
C GLY A 532 18.25 50.18 13.08
N VAL A 533 19.55 50.45 13.05
CA VAL A 533 20.49 50.20 14.15
C VAL A 533 19.94 50.84 15.44
N PRO A 534 19.88 50.13 16.59
CA PRO A 534 19.41 50.74 17.83
C PRO A 534 20.53 51.61 18.43
N THR A 535 20.39 52.93 18.34
CA THR A 535 21.14 53.85 19.21
C THR A 535 20.39 53.98 20.52
N THR A 536 21.00 53.45 21.57
CA THR A 536 20.62 53.63 22.96
C THR A 536 20.79 55.09 23.37
N THR A 537 19.71 55.77 23.78
CA THR A 537 19.82 56.89 24.72
C THR A 537 18.56 56.96 25.58
N THR A 538 18.76 56.67 26.86
CA THR A 538 17.80 56.80 27.96
C THR A 538 17.61 58.27 28.34
N ALA A 539 16.36 58.71 28.57
CA ALA A 539 15.86 59.62 29.63
C ALA A 539 14.52 60.29 29.20
N PRO A 540 13.71 60.89 30.11
CA PRO A 540 12.58 60.23 30.76
C PRO A 540 11.22 60.87 30.43
N ALA A 541 10.17 60.22 30.93
CA ALA A 541 8.76 60.52 30.79
C ALA A 541 8.35 61.98 31.08
N ALA A 542 7.41 62.49 30.26
CA ALA A 542 6.44 63.50 30.65
C ALA A 542 5.10 63.21 29.97
N ALA A 543 4.06 63.14 30.80
CA ALA A 543 2.67 62.95 30.42
C ALA A 543 2.04 64.23 29.83
N GLY A 544 1.00 64.07 29.01
CA GLY A 544 -0.11 65.01 29.00
C GLY A 544 -0.57 65.56 27.64
N ALA A 545 -1.74 65.06 27.23
CA ALA A 545 -2.87 65.82 26.69
C ALA A 545 -2.89 66.34 25.24
N ALA A 546 -3.87 65.77 24.52
CA ALA A 546 -4.96 66.44 23.80
C ALA A 546 -4.69 67.22 22.49
N GLY A 547 -5.52 66.88 21.49
CA GLY A 547 -6.27 67.90 20.75
C GLY A 547 -5.92 68.09 19.28
N GLY A 548 -6.63 67.36 18.42
CA GLY A 548 -7.40 67.90 17.30
C GLY A 548 -6.74 68.84 16.28
N GLY A 549 -6.63 68.34 15.04
CA GLY A 549 -7.16 69.00 13.84
C GLY A 549 -6.39 70.20 13.26
N GLY A 550 -5.98 70.09 11.99
CA GLY A 550 -5.59 71.25 11.20
C GLY A 550 -4.77 70.90 9.97
N LEU A 551 -5.35 71.18 8.81
CA LEU A 551 -4.85 70.91 7.45
C LEU A 551 -3.68 71.82 7.04
N ALA A 552 -2.93 71.32 6.05
CA ALA A 552 -2.15 72.01 5.00
C ALA A 552 -1.06 73.01 5.43
N ASP A 553 0.17 72.85 4.92
CA ASP A 553 0.53 73.52 3.67
C ASP A 553 1.92 73.12 3.14
N THR A 554 2.00 73.17 1.81
CA THR A 554 3.13 73.37 0.87
C THR A 554 4.59 73.17 1.29
N GLY A 555 5.34 72.53 0.39
CA GLY A 555 6.80 72.70 0.36
C GLY A 555 7.50 71.91 -0.74
N ALA A 556 7.21 72.21 -2.00
CA ALA A 556 8.13 71.85 -3.09
C ALA A 556 9.43 72.63 -2.91
N SER A 557 10.56 71.94 -2.82
CA SER A 557 11.88 72.53 -3.08
C SER A 557 12.66 71.65 -4.05
N VAL A 558 12.61 72.07 -5.31
CA VAL A 558 13.61 71.81 -6.34
C VAL A 558 14.94 72.38 -5.88
N LEU A 559 15.98 71.54 -5.77
CA LEU A 559 17.40 71.85 -5.97
C LEU A 559 18.22 70.58 -5.69
N GLY A 560 18.81 70.01 -6.74
CA GLY A 560 19.68 68.83 -6.60
C GLY A 560 20.02 68.07 -7.88
N LEU A 561 19.96 68.70 -9.06
CA LEU A 561 20.61 68.18 -10.27
C LEU A 561 22.12 68.35 -10.13
N ALA A 562 22.84 67.30 -9.73
CA ALA A 562 24.22 67.05 -10.12
C ALA A 562 24.71 65.71 -9.53
N GLY A 563 25.09 64.76 -10.40
CA GLY A 563 25.99 63.68 -10.04
C GLY A 563 25.36 62.28 -10.03
N LEU A 564 25.68 61.53 -11.09
CA LEU A 564 25.96 60.07 -11.14
C LEU A 564 25.38 59.34 -12.36
N GLY A 565 25.22 60.04 -13.49
CA GLY A 565 25.40 59.42 -14.81
C GLY A 565 26.88 59.23 -15.12
N ALA A 566 27.57 58.31 -14.43
CA ALA A 566 28.98 58.00 -14.68
C ALA A 566 29.45 56.64 -14.11
N LEU A 567 28.66 55.57 -14.23
CA LEU A 567 29.18 54.19 -14.02
C LEU A 567 28.59 53.15 -15.01
N ALA A 568 28.00 53.60 -16.12
CA ALA A 568 27.53 52.74 -17.21
C ALA A 568 28.59 52.49 -18.31
N LEU A 569 29.87 52.80 -18.06
CA LEU A 569 30.97 52.68 -19.05
C LEU A 569 32.17 51.85 -18.58
N LEU A 570 32.07 51.07 -17.48
CA LEU A 570 33.17 50.22 -17.00
C LEU A 570 32.85 48.72 -16.89
N GLY A 571 31.63 48.27 -17.21
CA GLY A 571 31.30 46.84 -17.30
C GLY A 571 31.54 46.22 -18.69
N GLY A 572 31.59 47.04 -19.74
CA GLY A 572 31.63 46.58 -21.14
C GLY A 572 32.99 46.15 -21.68
N LEU A 573 34.10 46.38 -20.96
CA LEU A 573 35.45 46.00 -21.40
C LEU A 573 36.02 44.73 -20.74
N GLY A 574 35.34 44.17 -19.73
CA GLY A 574 35.78 42.93 -19.05
C GLY A 574 35.41 41.64 -19.78
N ALA A 575 34.35 41.66 -20.59
CA ALA A 575 33.80 40.46 -21.24
C ALA A 575 34.50 40.05 -22.55
N VAL A 576 35.42 40.87 -23.08
CA VAL A 576 36.10 40.61 -24.38
C VAL A 576 37.51 40.02 -24.21
N LEU A 577 38.07 39.98 -22.99
CA LEU A 577 39.42 39.47 -22.74
C LEU A 577 39.48 38.10 -22.05
N TRP A 578 38.35 37.52 -21.63
CA TRP A 578 38.34 36.18 -21.00
C TRP A 578 37.89 35.05 -21.93
N SER A 579 37.27 35.34 -23.08
CA SER A 579 36.88 34.34 -24.09
C SER A 579 38.02 33.87 -25.01
N ARG A 580 39.27 34.31 -24.78
CA ARG A 580 40.44 33.94 -25.60
C ARG A 580 41.47 33.04 -24.91
N ARG A 581 41.17 32.45 -23.75
CA ARG A 581 42.14 31.64 -22.97
C ARG A 581 41.76 30.19 -22.64
N ARG A 582 40.76 29.57 -23.29
CA ARG A 582 40.44 28.14 -23.09
C ARG A 582 40.23 27.32 -24.37
N THR A 583 40.97 27.64 -25.43
CA THR A 583 41.20 26.73 -26.56
C THR A 583 42.69 26.65 -26.83
N ALA A 584 43.38 25.89 -25.97
CA ALA A 584 44.69 25.24 -26.16
C ALA A 584 45.19 24.82 -24.77
N GLY A 585 44.99 23.54 -24.43
CA GLY A 585 45.38 22.92 -23.16
C GLY A 585 44.81 21.52 -23.12
#